data_AF-A0A7U9SLA8-F1
#
_entry.id   AF-A0A7U9SLA8-F1
#
_cell.length_a   1.000
_cell.length_b   1.000
_cell.length_c   1.000
_cell.angle_alpha   90.00
_cell.angle_beta   90.00
_cell.angle_gamma   90.00
#
_symmetry.space_group_name_H-M   'P 1'
#
loop_
_entity.id
_entity.type
_entity.pdbx_description
1 polymer ?
#
loop_
_entity_poly.entity_id
_entity_poly.type
_entity_poly.pdbx_seq_one_letter_code
_entity_poly.pdbx_strand_id
1 'polypeptide(L)'
;MKLFQMILMVFLVVCAISVSFSKNLLNSILIYMSYSLVMSVIWVCLQSPDLAITEAAVGAGVTSILFFATLKKIHAIQIERGKDERAGLTEGIPEASGGGQKEASCDEQA
;
A
#
# COMPACT_ATOMS: atom_id res chain seq x y z
N MET A 1 -1.93 -27.49 23.80
CA MET A 1 -0.82 -26.89 23.03
C MET A 1 -0.86 -27.21 21.53
N LYS A 2 -0.99 -28.48 21.12
CA LYS A 2 -1.05 -28.86 19.70
C LYS A 2 -2.27 -28.31 18.93
N LEU A 3 -3.44 -28.26 19.57
CA LEU A 3 -4.68 -27.76 18.95
C LEU A 3 -4.57 -26.29 18.53
N PHE A 4 -4.00 -25.44 19.39
CA PHE A 4 -3.77 -24.02 19.11
C PHE A 4 -2.81 -23.81 17.93
N GLN A 5 -1.71 -24.56 17.90
CA GLN A 5 -0.77 -24.55 16.78
C GLN A 5 -1.43 -24.99 15.47
N MET A 6 -2.30 -26.00 15.52
CA MET A 6 -3.03 -26.51 14.35
C MET A 6 -4.05 -25.48 13.83
N ILE A 7 -4.76 -24.77 14.71
CA ILE A 7 -5.67 -23.68 14.35
C ILE A 7 -4.91 -22.51 13.70
N LEU A 8 -3.75 -22.12 14.27
CA LEU A 8 -2.91 -21.07 13.69
C LEU A 8 -2.39 -21.44 12.29
N MET A 9 -1.99 -22.70 12.08
CA MET A 9 -1.57 -23.19 10.77
C MET A 9 -2.69 -23.14 9.72
N VAL A 10 -3.90 -23.56 10.09
CA VAL A 10 -5.07 -23.46 9.19
C VAL A 10 -5.41 -22.01 8.89
N PHE A 11 -5.41 -21.15 9.90
CA PHE A 11 -5.65 -19.71 9.74
C PHE A 11 -4.63 -19.07 8.79
N LEU A 12 -3.36 -19.45 8.90
CA LEU A 12 -2.27 -18.96 8.06
C LEU A 12 -2.48 -19.33 6.59
N VAL A 13 -2.93 -20.55 6.30
CA VAL A 13 -3.29 -20.98 4.94
C VAL A 13 -4.46 -20.17 4.39
N VAL A 14 -5.49 -19.92 5.20
CA VAL A 14 -6.64 -19.09 4.80
C VAL A 14 -6.20 -17.66 4.49
N CYS A 15 -5.36 -17.06 5.34
CA CYS A 15 -4.79 -15.73 5.11
C CYS A 15 -3.97 -15.67 3.81
N ALA A 16 -3.16 -16.70 3.54
CA ALA A 16 -2.37 -16.77 2.30
C ALA A 16 -3.27 -16.80 1.05
N ILE A 17 -4.32 -17.63 1.05
CA ILE A 17 -5.29 -17.67 -0.05
C ILE A 17 -5.99 -16.30 -0.20
N SER A 18 -6.35 -15.67 0.92
CA SER A 18 -6.99 -14.36 0.92
C SER A 18 -6.07 -13.26 0.38
N VAL A 19 -4.76 -13.35 0.61
CA VAL A 19 -3.76 -12.43 0.05
C VAL A 19 -3.70 -12.58 -1.48
N SER A 20 -3.72 -13.82 -1.98
CA SER A 20 -3.64 -14.11 -3.42
C SER A 20 -4.88 -13.65 -4.20
N PHE A 21 -6.05 -13.59 -3.55
CA PHE A 21 -7.29 -13.12 -4.18
C PHE A 21 -7.50 -11.61 -4.13
N SER A 22 -6.64 -10.86 -3.45
CA SER A 22 -6.82 -9.41 -3.30
C SER A 22 -6.42 -8.65 -4.57
N LYS A 23 -7.39 -7.96 -5.18
CA LYS A 23 -7.24 -7.16 -6.42
C LYS A 23 -6.59 -5.78 -6.19
N ASN A 24 -6.56 -5.31 -4.94
CA ASN A 24 -6.01 -4.00 -4.58
C ASN A 24 -4.64 -4.20 -3.92
N LEU A 25 -3.59 -3.57 -4.46
CA LEU A 25 -2.22 -3.68 -3.95
C LEU A 25 -2.12 -3.33 -2.46
N LEU A 26 -2.77 -2.25 -2.04
CA LEU A 26 -2.84 -1.82 -0.63
C LEU A 26 -3.45 -2.88 0.28
N ASN A 27 -4.54 -3.52 -0.16
CA ASN A 27 -5.24 -4.53 0.63
C ASN A 27 -4.43 -5.82 0.74
N SER A 28 -3.76 -6.24 -0.35
CA SER A 28 -2.88 -7.40 -0.34
C SER A 28 -1.70 -7.21 0.61
N ILE A 29 -1.14 -6.00 0.65
CA ILE A 29 -0.04 -5.64 1.57
C ILE A 29 -0.53 -5.66 3.03
N LEU A 30 -1.70 -5.12 3.33
CA LEU A 30 -2.26 -5.12 4.68
C LEU A 30 -2.52 -6.54 5.20
N ILE A 31 -3.10 -7.40 4.36
CA ILE A 31 -3.33 -8.81 4.69
C ILE A 31 -1.98 -9.53 4.88
N TYR A 32 -0.97 -9.24 4.04
CA TYR A 32 0.38 -9.79 4.20
C TYR A 32 1.04 -9.37 5.53
N MET A 33 0.86 -8.13 5.99
CA MET A 33 1.37 -7.69 7.30
C MET A 33 0.76 -8.47 8.45
N SER A 34 -0.56 -8.69 8.41
CA SER A 34 -1.25 -9.48 9.42
C SER A 34 -0.80 -10.95 9.41
N TYR A 35 -0.55 -11.52 8.22
CA TYR A 35 -0.01 -12.87 8.04
C TYR A 35 1.38 -13.01 8.68
N SER A 36 2.28 -12.04 8.46
CA SER A 36 3.65 -12.08 9.00
C SER A 36 3.67 -11.96 10.53
N LEU A 37 2.77 -11.16 11.11
CA LEU A 37 2.56 -11.10 12.57
C LEU A 37 2.12 -12.45 13.14
N VAL A 38 1.16 -13.11 12.49
CA VAL A 38 0.69 -14.44 12.93
C VAL A 38 1.81 -15.47 12.82
N MET A 39 2.65 -15.40 11.79
CA MET A 39 3.83 -16.24 11.67
C MET A 39 4.81 -16.01 12.83
N SER A 40 5.05 -14.76 13.25
CA SER A 40 5.86 -14.46 14.45
C SER A 40 5.29 -15.11 15.72
N VAL A 41 3.97 -15.08 15.91
CA VAL A 41 3.31 -15.74 17.06
C VAL A 41 3.49 -17.26 17.00
N ILE A 42 3.47 -17.85 15.80
CA ILE A 42 3.73 -19.28 15.60
C ILE A 42 5.15 -19.65 16.04
N TRP A 43 6.16 -18.85 15.71
CA TRP A 43 7.55 -19.08 16.14
C TRP A 43 7.70 -19.06 17.67
N VAL A 44 7.01 -18.17 18.37
CA VAL A 44 6.96 -18.18 19.84
C VAL A 44 6.33 -19.48 20.35
N CYS A 45 5.25 -19.94 19.72
CA CYS A 45 4.58 -21.19 20.08
C CYS A 45 5.41 -22.45 19.79
N LEU A 46 6.36 -22.37 18.86
CA LEU A 46 7.34 -23.41 18.51
C LEU A 46 8.57 -23.38 19.43
N GLN A 47 8.55 -22.56 20.48
CA GLN A 47 9.64 -22.43 21.44
C GLN A 47 10.93 -21.88 20.80
N SER A 48 10.80 -21.04 19.77
CA SER A 48 11.91 -20.41 19.06
C SER A 48 11.77 -18.88 19.08
N PRO A 49 12.14 -18.24 20.21
CA PRO A 49 11.92 -16.81 20.42
C PRO A 49 12.85 -15.94 19.56
N ASP A 50 14.06 -16.40 19.26
CA ASP A 50 15.03 -15.66 18.45
C ASP A 50 14.50 -15.42 17.02
N LEU A 51 13.98 -16.48 16.40
CA LEU A 51 13.33 -16.44 15.09
C LEU A 51 12.06 -15.58 15.10
N ALA A 52 11.28 -15.64 16.19
CA ALA A 52 10.08 -14.81 16.33
C ALA A 52 10.39 -13.30 16.35
N ILE A 53 11.46 -12.90 17.05
CA ILE A 53 11.87 -11.49 17.13
C ILE A 53 12.35 -11.00 15.77
N THR A 54 13.16 -11.80 15.07
CA THR A 54 13.66 -11.42 13.73
C THR A 54 12.53 -11.35 12.72
N GLU A 55 11.57 -12.27 12.78
CA GLU A 55 10.42 -12.28 11.89
C GLU A 55 9.49 -11.10 12.16
N ALA A 56 9.29 -10.70 13.42
CA ALA A 56 8.49 -9.53 13.76
C ALA A 56 9.16 -8.22 13.26
N ALA A 57 10.48 -8.11 13.42
CA ALA A 57 11.24 -6.94 12.97
C ALA A 57 11.26 -6.80 11.45
N VAL A 58 11.50 -7.90 10.72
CA VAL A 58 11.54 -7.89 9.25
C VAL A 58 10.13 -7.80 8.66
N GLY A 59 9.20 -8.57 9.22
CA GLY A 59 7.83 -8.71 8.76
C GLY A 59 6.99 -7.45 8.93
N ALA A 60 6.86 -6.96 10.17
CA ALA A 60 6.06 -5.77 10.47
C ALA A 60 6.86 -4.45 10.37
N GLY A 61 8.18 -4.50 10.52
CA GLY A 61 9.04 -3.32 10.45
C GLY A 61 9.49 -3.01 9.01
N VAL A 62 10.50 -3.74 8.54
CA VAL A 62 11.20 -3.42 7.28
C VAL A 62 10.29 -3.59 6.06
N THR A 63 9.56 -4.70 5.99
CA THR A 63 8.73 -5.04 4.83
C THR A 63 7.58 -4.04 4.65
N SER A 64 7.02 -3.53 5.75
CA SER A 64 6.00 -2.49 5.74
C SER A 64 6.46 -1.18 5.11
N ILE A 65 7.64 -0.72 5.51
CA ILE A 65 8.26 0.50 5.00
C ILE A 65 8.56 0.34 3.50
N LEU A 66 9.11 -0.82 3.12
CA LEU A 66 9.44 -1.12 1.73
C LEU A 66 8.20 -1.17 0.84
N PHE A 67 7.12 -1.81 1.29
CA PHE A 67 5.85 -1.86 0.56
C PHE A 67 5.22 -0.48 0.42
N PHE A 68 5.26 0.34 1.47
CA PHE A 68 4.72 1.70 1.41
C PHE A 68 5.53 2.59 0.46
N ALA A 69 6.86 2.49 0.48
CA ALA A 69 7.74 3.19 -0.47
C ALA A 69 7.46 2.76 -1.93
N THR A 70 7.27 1.46 -2.16
CA THR A 70 6.94 0.90 -3.48
C THR A 70 5.58 1.36 -3.96
N LEU A 71 4.57 1.35 -3.08
CA LEU A 71 3.23 1.86 -3.37
C LEU A 71 3.22 3.35 -3.68
N LYS A 72 3.98 4.15 -2.94
CA LYS A 72 4.12 5.58 -3.21
C LYS A 72 4.74 5.82 -4.60
N LYS A 73 5.74 5.00 -4.97
CA LYS A 73 6.37 5.06 -6.30
C LYS A 73 5.43 4.59 -7.42
N ILE A 74 4.66 3.52 -7.23
CA ILE A 74 3.71 3.06 -8.26
C ILE A 74 2.59 4.08 -8.48
N HIS A 75 2.07 4.71 -7.43
CA HIS A 75 1.11 5.81 -7.56
C HIS A 75 1.71 7.03 -8.26
N ALA A 76 2.95 7.41 -7.94
CA ALA A 76 3.62 8.52 -8.64
C ALA A 76 3.75 8.26 -10.15
N ILE A 77 4.10 7.02 -10.55
CA ILE A 77 4.21 6.63 -11.97
C ILE A 77 2.84 6.65 -12.67
N GLN A 78 1.75 6.25 -11.99
CA GLN A 78 0.41 6.32 -12.56
C GLN A 78 -0.04 7.76 -12.82
N ILE A 79 0.32 8.71 -11.96
CA ILE A 79 -0.01 10.13 -12.12
C ILE A 79 0.70 10.73 -13.35
N GLU A 80 1.97 10.38 -13.58
CA GLU A 80 2.73 10.87 -14.74
C GLU A 80 2.14 10.35 -16.06
N ARG A 81 1.80 9.05 -16.16
CA ARG A 81 1.15 8.49 -17.37
C ARG A 81 -0.21 9.12 -17.65
N GLY A 82 -1.03 9.40 -16.63
CA GLY A 82 -2.32 10.05 -16.81
C GLY A 82 -2.22 11.51 -17.25
N LYS A 83 -1.10 12.18 -16.96
CA LYS A 83 -0.82 13.55 -17.40
C LYS A 83 -0.38 13.58 -18.87
N ASP A 84 0.39 12.59 -19.32
CA ASP A 84 0.76 12.43 -20.74
C ASP A 84 -0.46 12.09 -21.62
N GLU A 85 -1.39 11.25 -21.13
CA GLU A 85 -2.64 10.93 -21.86
C GLU A 85 -3.59 12.13 -21.97
N ARG A 86 -3.69 12.99 -20.95
CA ARG A 86 -4.50 14.23 -21.03
C ARG A 86 -3.84 15.33 -21.86
N ALA A 87 -2.51 15.36 -21.92
CA ALA A 87 -1.79 16.23 -22.85
C ALA A 87 -2.04 15.81 -24.31
N GLY A 88 -2.20 14.51 -24.58
CA GLY A 88 -2.52 14.00 -25.92
C GLY A 88 -3.96 14.21 -26.41
N LEU A 89 -4.93 14.41 -25.52
CA LEU A 89 -6.34 14.65 -25.92
C LEU A 89 -6.66 16.13 -26.20
N THR A 90 -5.74 17.06 -25.89
CA THR A 90 -5.94 18.52 -26.09
C THR A 90 -5.21 19.04 -27.34
N GLU A 91 -4.83 18.17 -28.28
CA GLU A 91 -4.20 18.55 -29.56
C GLU A 91 -5.14 18.43 -30.77
N GLY A 92 -6.46 18.31 -30.54
CA GLY A 92 -7.42 18.19 -31.64
C GLY A 92 -8.77 18.82 -31.32
N ILE A 93 -8.88 20.14 -31.47
CA ILE A 93 -9.97 20.93 -32.08
C ILE A 93 -9.72 22.43 -31.76
N PRO A 94 -9.67 23.34 -32.75
CA PRO A 94 -9.43 24.78 -32.53
C PRO A 94 -10.74 25.57 -32.31
N GLU A 95 -10.55 26.80 -31.79
CA GLU A 95 -11.49 27.94 -31.75
C GLU A 95 -12.61 27.91 -30.68
N ALA A 96 -12.54 28.82 -29.71
CA ALA A 96 -13.12 30.15 -29.82
C ALA A 96 -13.29 30.83 -28.44
N SER A 97 -12.73 32.03 -28.32
CA SER A 97 -13.37 33.22 -27.77
C SER A 97 -13.90 33.25 -26.32
N GLY A 98 -13.41 34.22 -25.55
CA GLY A 98 -14.29 35.05 -24.72
C GLY A 98 -14.04 35.09 -23.21
N GLY A 99 -13.21 36.05 -22.78
CA GLY A 99 -13.54 37.09 -21.80
C GLY A 99 -13.99 36.76 -20.36
N GLY A 100 -13.41 37.48 -19.39
CA GLY A 100 -14.01 37.75 -18.07
C GLY A 100 -13.07 37.45 -16.90
N GLN A 101 -12.19 38.37 -16.48
CA GLN A 101 -12.42 39.37 -15.40
C GLN A 101 -12.10 38.79 -13.99
N LYS A 102 -10.89 39.05 -13.46
CA LYS A 102 -10.59 40.01 -12.36
C LYS A 102 -11.49 39.87 -11.13
N GLU A 103 -10.89 39.47 -10.00
CA GLU A 103 -11.13 39.99 -8.63
C GLU A 103 -10.01 39.42 -7.73
N ALA A 104 -8.97 40.20 -7.42
CA ALA A 104 -8.88 41.17 -6.32
C ALA A 104 -8.61 40.49 -4.96
N SER A 105 -7.34 40.48 -4.55
CA SER A 105 -6.96 40.68 -3.15
C SER A 105 -5.47 40.99 -3.09
N CYS A 106 -5.15 42.29 -3.09
CA CYS A 106 -3.88 42.82 -2.65
C CYS A 106 -4.25 43.92 -1.66
N ASP A 107 -4.31 43.55 -0.39
CA ASP A 107 -4.26 44.45 0.75
C ASP A 107 -3.67 43.62 1.89
N GLU A 108 -2.42 43.93 2.26
CA GLU A 108 -2.11 44.47 3.59
C GLU A 108 -0.58 44.40 3.85
N GLN A 109 -0.02 45.56 4.23
CA GLN A 109 1.26 45.77 4.93
C GLN A 109 2.60 45.75 4.14
N ALA A 110 3.10 46.92 3.74
CA ALA A 110 4.01 47.77 4.53
C ALA A 110 4.62 48.91 3.69
#